data_AF-A0A3D0JW74-F1
#
_entry.id   AF-A0A3D0JW74-F1
#
_cell.length_a   1.000
_cell.length_b   1.000
_cell.length_c   1.000
_cell.angle_alpha   90.00
_cell.angle_beta   90.00
_cell.angle_gamma   90.00
#
_symmetry.space_group_name_H-M   'P 1'
#
loop_
_entity.id
_entity.type
_entity.pdbx_description
1 polymer ?
#
loop_
_entity_poly.entity_id
_entity_poly.type
_entity_poly.pdbx_seq_one_letter_code
_entity_poly.pdbx_strand_id
1 'polypeptide(L)'
;MKAWRVLVALSFLLLSGCLVTFKDPIPANEAAPIPLLGEWTRQDEWGDQLYLGDTRAGSNLYEARIYEGSPDNVSSLEEFGFTVAHHGRRWYLSAGLPESLGANFAIAGFELTRDNELVLYNLDTDRILQDMNKGLLEGQTVVMPEADGALITSPLDKVFAYLDDPANADLFVEVARYQRVAE
;
A
#
# COMPACT_ATOMS: atom_id res chain seq x y z
N MET A 1 22.61 22.29 3.58
CA MET A 1 22.21 20.87 3.43
C MET A 1 20.70 20.61 3.58
N LYS A 2 19.90 21.43 4.29
CA LYS A 2 18.44 21.22 4.39
C LYS A 2 17.62 21.65 3.15
N ALA A 3 18.01 22.72 2.45
CA ALA A 3 17.26 23.19 1.28
C ALA A 3 17.28 22.22 0.08
N TRP A 4 18.38 21.50 -0.13
CA TRP A 4 18.47 20.44 -1.14
C TRP A 4 17.54 19.27 -0.81
N ARG A 5 17.43 18.91 0.47
CA ARG A 5 16.50 17.86 0.93
C ARG A 5 15.04 18.27 0.71
N VAL A 6 14.71 19.56 0.87
CA VAL A 6 13.37 20.10 0.55
C VAL A 6 13.09 20.04 -0.96
N LEU A 7 14.07 20.33 -1.81
CA LEU A 7 13.91 20.25 -3.28
C LEU A 7 13.72 18.82 -3.78
N VAL A 8 14.48 17.86 -3.23
CA VAL A 8 14.32 16.43 -3.56
C VAL A 8 13.01 15.88 -3.00
N ALA A 9 12.64 16.27 -1.77
CA ALA A 9 11.34 15.95 -1.20
C ALA A 9 10.20 16.54 -2.02
N LEU A 10 10.31 17.79 -2.52
CA LEU A 10 9.28 18.36 -3.40
C LEU A 10 9.14 17.57 -4.70
N SER A 11 10.25 17.13 -5.30
CA SER A 11 10.19 16.31 -6.52
C SER A 11 9.63 14.90 -6.27
N PHE A 12 9.86 14.29 -5.10
CA PHE A 12 9.28 12.99 -4.77
C PHE A 12 7.85 13.07 -4.22
N LEU A 13 7.48 14.14 -3.51
CA LEU A 13 6.12 14.43 -3.03
C LEU A 13 5.18 14.76 -4.19
N LEU A 14 5.64 15.56 -5.16
CA LEU A 14 4.94 15.75 -6.44
C LEU A 14 4.79 14.45 -7.25
N LEU A 15 5.50 13.38 -6.89
CA LEU A 15 5.40 12.05 -7.49
C LEU A 15 4.70 11.00 -6.57
N SER A 16 4.39 11.32 -5.31
CA SER A 16 3.83 10.38 -4.32
C SER A 16 2.44 10.77 -3.80
N GLY A 17 1.88 11.90 -4.24
CA GLY A 17 0.49 12.31 -3.99
C GLY A 17 -0.56 11.61 -4.85
N CYS A 18 -0.17 10.66 -5.71
CA CYS A 18 -1.10 9.93 -6.56
C CYS A 18 -1.58 8.67 -5.83
N LEU A 19 -2.86 8.68 -5.43
CA LEU A 19 -3.47 7.56 -4.73
C LEU A 19 -4.49 6.87 -5.63
N VAL A 20 -4.29 5.58 -5.87
CA VAL A 20 -5.32 4.70 -6.43
C VAL A 20 -6.16 4.19 -5.27
N THR A 21 -7.44 4.49 -5.31
CA THR A 21 -8.44 4.03 -4.35
C THR A 21 -9.45 3.13 -5.03
N PHE A 22 -10.04 2.24 -4.26
CA PHE A 22 -10.98 1.24 -4.71
C PHE A 22 -12.27 1.41 -3.92
N LYS A 23 -13.39 1.34 -4.63
CA LYS A 23 -14.71 1.44 -4.01
C LYS A 23 -15.00 0.29 -3.05
N ASP A 24 -14.57 -0.92 -3.41
CA ASP A 24 -14.85 -2.13 -2.65
C ASP A 24 -13.56 -2.65 -1.99
N PRO A 25 -13.61 -3.11 -0.72
CA PRO A 25 -12.47 -3.71 -0.04
C PRO A 25 -12.25 -5.15 -0.48
N ILE A 26 -11.02 -5.63 -0.36
CA ILE A 26 -10.78 -7.08 -0.42
C ILE A 26 -11.54 -7.74 0.75
N PRO A 27 -12.42 -8.72 0.51
CA PRO A 27 -13.16 -9.36 1.58
C PRO A 27 -12.24 -10.23 2.46
N ALA A 28 -12.56 -10.34 3.75
CA ALA A 28 -11.82 -11.13 4.75
C ALA A 28 -12.02 -12.66 4.57
N ASN A 29 -11.84 -13.18 3.36
CA ASN A 29 -12.09 -14.58 3.02
C ASN A 29 -10.84 -15.45 3.13
N GLU A 30 -9.65 -14.86 3.06
CA GLU A 30 -8.39 -15.57 3.01
C GLU A 30 -7.48 -15.23 4.20
N ALA A 31 -6.74 -16.23 4.69
CA ALA A 31 -5.79 -16.03 5.77
C ALA A 31 -4.45 -15.54 5.23
N ALA A 32 -3.92 -14.48 5.85
CA ALA A 32 -2.56 -14.03 5.60
C ALA A 32 -1.53 -15.13 5.86
N PRO A 33 -0.43 -15.13 5.09
CA PRO A 33 0.67 -16.04 5.33
C PRO A 33 1.23 -15.76 6.73
N ILE A 34 1.43 -16.82 7.53
CA ILE A 34 1.91 -16.71 8.92
C ILE A 34 3.14 -15.79 9.06
N PRO A 35 4.15 -15.85 8.16
CA PRO A 35 5.32 -14.99 8.29
C PRO A 35 5.05 -13.50 8.12
N LEU A 36 3.88 -13.07 7.59
CA LEU A 36 3.51 -11.65 7.58
C LEU A 36 3.41 -11.08 9.00
N LEU A 37 2.92 -11.89 9.95
CA LEU A 37 2.66 -11.43 11.32
C LEU A 37 3.95 -11.28 12.11
N GLY A 38 4.04 -10.21 12.89
CA GLY A 38 5.19 -9.89 13.74
C GLY A 38 5.71 -8.47 13.51
N GLU A 39 6.93 -8.25 13.99
CA GLU A 39 7.57 -6.93 13.98
C GLU A 39 8.56 -6.81 12.81
N TRP A 40 8.46 -5.68 12.14
CA TRP A 40 9.21 -5.29 10.97
C TRP A 40 9.84 -3.93 11.20
N THR A 41 10.99 -3.68 10.57
CA THR A 41 11.65 -2.39 10.69
C THR A 41 12.32 -1.97 9.39
N ARG A 42 12.36 -0.67 9.14
CA ARG A 42 13.11 -0.08 8.03
C ARG A 42 13.75 1.23 8.45
N GLN A 43 14.73 1.67 7.68
CA GLN A 43 15.17 3.05 7.71
C GLN A 43 14.54 3.76 6.52
N ASP A 44 13.91 4.91 6.76
CA ASP A 44 13.32 5.71 5.70
C ASP A 44 14.37 6.50 4.89
N GLU A 45 13.91 7.27 3.92
CA GLU A 45 14.73 8.04 2.98
C GLU A 45 15.51 9.19 3.67
N TRP A 46 15.16 9.52 4.92
CA TRP A 46 15.77 10.57 5.72
C TRP A 46 16.69 10.04 6.82
N GLY A 47 16.69 8.73 7.04
CA GLY A 47 17.51 8.05 8.03
C GLY A 47 16.77 7.75 9.33
N ASP A 48 15.47 8.03 9.40
CA ASP A 48 14.66 7.76 10.58
C ASP A 48 14.22 6.29 10.58
N GLN A 49 14.23 5.68 11.76
CA GLN A 49 13.85 4.27 11.92
C GLN A 49 12.33 4.16 12.00
N LEU A 50 11.72 3.34 11.17
CA LEU A 50 10.30 3.02 11.20
C LEU A 50 10.10 1.59 11.66
N TYR A 51 9.05 1.37 12.44
CA TYR A 51 8.62 0.06 12.89
C TYR A 51 7.20 -0.21 12.41
N LEU A 52 6.95 -1.45 12.04
CA LEU A 52 5.65 -1.96 11.60
C LEU A 52 5.37 -3.25 12.36
N GLY A 53 4.29 -3.26 13.13
CA GLY A 53 3.80 -4.45 13.83
C GLY A 53 2.51 -4.93 13.20
N ASP A 54 2.55 -6.10 12.55
CA ASP A 54 1.38 -6.74 11.93
C ASP A 54 0.82 -7.82 12.85
N THR A 55 -0.44 -7.65 13.26
CA THR A 55 -1.11 -8.56 14.19
C THR A 55 -2.46 -9.03 13.67
N ARG A 56 -2.97 -10.12 14.25
CA ARG A 56 -4.30 -10.63 13.93
C ARG A 56 -5.33 -9.94 14.82
N ALA A 57 -6.27 -9.22 14.19
CA ALA A 57 -7.38 -8.53 14.88
C ALA A 57 -8.71 -9.32 14.84
N GLY A 58 -8.84 -10.29 13.94
CA GLY A 58 -10.05 -11.12 13.85
C GLY A 58 -9.91 -12.30 12.89
N SER A 59 -11.06 -12.84 12.46
CA SER A 59 -11.09 -13.88 11.42
C SER A 59 -10.71 -13.27 10.08
N ASN A 60 -9.47 -13.51 9.64
CA ASN A 60 -8.89 -12.96 8.41
C ASN A 60 -8.90 -11.42 8.33
N LEU A 61 -8.93 -10.79 9.50
CA LEU A 61 -8.77 -9.36 9.69
C LEU A 61 -7.50 -9.13 10.50
N TYR A 62 -6.71 -8.16 10.05
CA TYR A 62 -5.39 -7.86 10.57
C TYR A 62 -5.30 -6.38 10.91
N GLU A 63 -4.33 -6.04 11.74
CA GLU A 63 -4.05 -4.68 12.16
C GLU A 63 -2.56 -4.42 12.00
N ALA A 64 -2.24 -3.35 11.28
CA ALA A 64 -0.91 -2.81 11.13
C ALA A 64 -0.75 -1.63 12.09
N ARG A 65 0.32 -1.64 12.87
CA ARG A 65 0.69 -0.54 13.77
C ARG A 65 2.04 0.02 13.37
N ILE A 66 2.09 1.30 13.05
CA ILE A 66 3.29 1.97 12.55
C ILE A 66 3.81 2.94 13.63
N TYR A 67 5.11 2.93 13.86
CA TYR A 67 5.78 3.79 14.84
C TYR A 67 7.04 4.44 14.26
N GLU A 68 7.27 5.71 14.58
CA GLU A 68 8.50 6.42 14.22
C GLU A 68 9.49 6.39 15.39
N GLY A 69 10.74 6.02 15.10
CA GLY A 69 11.88 6.05 16.00
C GLY A 69 11.91 4.93 17.05
N SER A 70 10.79 4.67 17.73
CA SER A 70 10.67 3.62 18.76
C SER A 70 9.23 3.09 18.84
N PRO A 71 9.01 1.79 19.13
CA PRO A 71 7.69 1.23 19.44
C PRO A 71 6.97 1.92 20.61
N ASP A 72 7.70 2.61 21.50
CA ASP A 72 7.13 3.36 22.64
C ASP A 72 6.63 4.76 22.25
N ASN A 73 6.84 5.19 21.00
CA ASN A 73 6.40 6.50 20.50
C ASN A 73 4.90 6.50 20.16
N VAL A 74 4.07 6.47 21.20
CA VAL A 74 2.60 6.46 21.05
C VAL A 74 2.07 7.70 20.33
N SER A 75 2.81 8.81 20.33
CA SER A 75 2.41 10.03 19.62
C SER A 75 2.51 9.95 18.11
N SER A 76 3.31 9.03 17.57
CA SER A 76 3.41 8.77 16.12
C SER A 76 2.70 7.48 15.72
N LEU A 77 1.88 6.90 16.61
CA LEU A 77 1.21 5.65 16.35
C LEU A 77 0.12 5.84 15.29
N GLU A 78 0.26 5.13 14.19
CA GLU A 78 -0.78 5.00 13.17
C GLU A 78 -1.27 3.54 13.13
N GLU A 79 -2.59 3.36 13.17
CA GLU A 79 -3.22 2.03 13.20
C GLU A 79 -4.15 1.87 11.99
N PHE A 80 -4.00 0.76 11.28
CA PHE A 80 -4.81 0.46 10.11
C PHE A 80 -5.31 -0.98 10.16
N GLY A 81 -6.63 -1.15 10.07
CA GLY A 81 -7.23 -2.46 9.81
C GLY A 81 -7.07 -2.83 8.34
N PHE A 82 -6.64 -4.07 8.08
CA PHE A 82 -6.49 -4.57 6.72
C PHE A 82 -6.92 -6.04 6.55
N THR A 83 -7.29 -6.38 5.33
CA THR A 83 -7.54 -7.74 4.86
C THR A 83 -6.51 -8.11 3.79
N VAL A 84 -6.44 -9.39 3.44
CA VAL A 84 -5.52 -9.86 2.39
C VAL A 84 -6.21 -10.83 1.44
N ALA A 85 -5.63 -10.95 0.25
CA ALA A 85 -5.97 -12.01 -0.71
C ALA A 85 -4.71 -12.43 -1.48
N HIS A 86 -4.64 -13.70 -1.84
CA HIS A 86 -3.62 -14.22 -2.74
C HIS A 86 -4.25 -14.46 -4.11
N HIS A 87 -3.76 -13.73 -5.12
CA HIS A 87 -4.26 -13.86 -6.48
C HIS A 87 -3.07 -13.97 -7.44
N GLY A 88 -3.15 -14.93 -8.36
CA GLY A 88 -2.05 -15.25 -9.28
C GLY A 88 -0.75 -15.60 -8.54
N ARG A 89 0.20 -14.67 -8.56
CA ARG A 89 1.56 -14.83 -7.97
C ARG A 89 1.86 -13.87 -6.83
N ARG A 90 0.92 -13.01 -6.46
CA ARG A 90 1.16 -11.90 -5.55
C ARG A 90 0.14 -11.92 -4.42
N TRP A 91 0.59 -11.49 -3.25
CA TRP A 91 -0.31 -11.17 -2.16
C TRP A 91 -0.75 -9.71 -2.27
N TYR A 92 -2.03 -9.49 -2.01
CA TYR A 92 -2.64 -8.18 -1.94
C TYR A 92 -3.11 -7.91 -0.53
N LEU A 93 -3.01 -6.67 -0.10
CA LEU A 93 -3.64 -6.15 1.11
C LEU A 93 -4.66 -5.07 0.75
N SER A 94 -5.69 -4.92 1.57
CA SER A 94 -6.67 -3.85 1.45
C SER A 94 -6.91 -3.18 2.79
N ALA A 95 -6.75 -1.87 2.84
CA ALA A 95 -6.94 -1.06 4.04
C ALA A 95 -7.96 0.05 3.77
N GLY A 96 -8.81 0.33 4.75
CA GLY A 96 -9.73 1.47 4.70
C GLY A 96 -8.98 2.78 4.85
N LEU A 97 -9.36 3.78 4.06
CA LEU A 97 -8.79 5.12 4.13
C LEU A 97 -9.68 6.07 4.95
N PRO A 98 -9.10 7.13 5.56
CA PRO A 98 -9.87 8.17 6.25
C PRO A 98 -10.96 8.79 5.36
N GLU A 99 -12.03 9.31 5.98
CA GLU A 99 -13.12 10.00 5.26
C GLU A 99 -12.64 11.19 4.44
N SER A 100 -11.56 11.87 4.88
CA SER A 100 -10.92 12.96 4.12
C SER A 100 -10.40 12.52 2.75
N LEU A 101 -10.14 11.23 2.56
CA LEU A 101 -9.74 10.61 1.30
C LEU A 101 -10.91 9.85 0.62
N GLY A 102 -12.14 10.13 1.03
CA GLY A 102 -13.36 9.62 0.42
C GLY A 102 -13.87 8.29 0.99
N ALA A 103 -13.33 7.82 2.13
CA ALA A 103 -13.74 6.58 2.79
C ALA A 103 -13.71 5.33 1.88
N ASN A 104 -12.82 5.35 0.90
CA ASN A 104 -12.55 4.25 -0.02
C ASN A 104 -11.45 3.34 0.56
N PHE A 105 -10.99 2.39 -0.24
CA PHE A 105 -9.97 1.43 0.15
C PHE A 105 -8.70 1.61 -0.66
N ALA A 106 -7.54 1.51 -0.02
CA ALA A 106 -6.29 1.28 -0.72
C ALA A 106 -6.13 -0.22 -0.97
N ILE A 107 -5.59 -0.59 -2.13
CA ILE A 107 -5.11 -1.95 -2.40
C ILE A 107 -3.64 -1.86 -2.79
N ALA A 108 -2.81 -2.60 -2.08
CA ALA A 108 -1.38 -2.68 -2.32
C ALA A 108 -0.94 -4.13 -2.48
N GLY A 109 0.15 -4.34 -3.21
CA GLY A 109 0.81 -5.64 -3.30
C GLY A 109 1.84 -5.80 -2.18
N PHE A 110 2.08 -7.03 -1.74
CA PHE A 110 3.24 -7.34 -0.91
C PHE A 110 3.89 -8.67 -1.26
N GLU A 111 5.14 -8.80 -0.86
CA GLU A 111 5.94 -10.01 -0.99
C GLU A 111 6.75 -10.25 0.28
N LEU A 112 6.81 -11.51 0.70
CA LEU A 112 7.71 -11.98 1.75
C LEU A 112 8.88 -12.69 1.09
N THR A 113 10.08 -12.12 1.20
CA THR A 113 11.28 -12.64 0.53
C THR A 113 11.90 -13.78 1.33
N ARG A 114 12.84 -14.51 0.70
CA ARG A 114 13.60 -15.57 1.38
C ARG A 114 14.58 -15.04 2.42
N ASP A 115 14.89 -13.74 2.37
CA ASP A 115 15.82 -13.06 3.27
C ASP A 115 15.10 -12.42 4.47
N ASN A 116 13.86 -12.87 4.76
CA ASN A 116 12.98 -12.36 5.80
C ASN A 116 12.69 -10.86 5.65
N GLU A 117 12.45 -10.42 4.42
CA GLU A 117 12.02 -9.05 4.13
C GLU A 117 10.53 -9.03 3.78
N LEU A 118 9.86 -7.94 4.15
CA LEU A 118 8.53 -7.58 3.69
C LEU A 118 8.67 -6.43 2.69
N VAL A 119 8.33 -6.68 1.43
CA VAL A 119 8.34 -5.68 0.36
C VAL A 119 6.91 -5.27 0.07
N LEU A 120 6.65 -3.96 0.13
CA LEU A 120 5.36 -3.36 -0.19
C LEU A 120 5.43 -2.68 -1.56
N TYR A 121 4.40 -2.91 -2.35
CA TYR A 121 4.24 -2.36 -3.69
C TYR A 121 2.96 -1.54 -3.75
N ASN A 122 3.06 -0.31 -4.24
CA ASN A 122 1.91 0.49 -4.61
C ASN A 122 1.66 0.38 -6.13
N LEU A 123 0.51 0.87 -6.58
CA LEU A 123 0.16 0.92 -7.99
C LEU A 123 0.65 2.24 -8.60
N ASP A 124 1.24 2.16 -9.80
CA ASP A 124 1.55 3.33 -10.62
C ASP A 124 0.23 4.01 -11.02
N THR A 125 -0.02 5.19 -10.42
CA THR A 125 -1.29 5.89 -10.60
C THR A 125 -1.43 6.47 -12.00
N ASP A 126 -0.34 6.96 -12.60
CA ASP A 126 -0.35 7.48 -13.96
C ASP A 126 -0.71 6.37 -14.94
N ARG A 127 -0.16 5.18 -14.71
CA ARG A 127 -0.50 4.01 -15.51
C ARG A 127 -1.96 3.59 -15.32
N ILE A 128 -2.47 3.57 -14.09
CA ILE A 128 -3.88 3.29 -13.81
C ILE A 128 -4.79 4.29 -14.54
N LEU A 129 -4.51 5.60 -14.45
CA LEU A 129 -5.29 6.64 -15.11
C LEU A 129 -5.29 6.46 -16.64
N GLN A 130 -4.15 6.11 -17.23
CA GLN A 130 -4.06 5.81 -18.67
C GLN A 130 -4.90 4.58 -19.05
N ASP A 131 -4.86 3.53 -18.25
CA ASP A 131 -5.57 2.28 -18.54
C ASP A 131 -7.09 2.41 -18.29
N MET A 132 -7.50 3.27 -17.36
CA MET A 132 -8.88 3.74 -17.24
C MET A 132 -9.34 4.49 -18.50
N ASN A 133 -8.51 5.40 -19.03
CA ASN A 133 -8.83 6.13 -20.27
C ASN A 133 -8.94 5.21 -21.50
N LYS A 134 -8.27 4.05 -21.47
CA LYS A 134 -8.41 2.99 -22.49
C LYS A 134 -9.63 2.07 -22.26
N GLY A 135 -10.35 2.26 -21.16
CA GLY A 135 -11.52 1.44 -20.80
C GLY A 135 -11.18 0.06 -20.21
N LEU A 136 -9.92 -0.18 -19.83
CA LEU A 136 -9.51 -1.44 -19.19
C LEU A 136 -10.06 -1.54 -17.77
N LEU A 137 -10.10 -0.40 -17.07
CA LEU A 137 -10.71 -0.23 -15.77
C LEU A 137 -11.78 0.86 -15.82
N GLU A 138 -12.87 0.63 -15.10
CA GLU A 138 -13.89 1.63 -14.80
C GLU A 138 -13.54 2.37 -13.50
N GLY A 139 -13.69 3.69 -13.53
CA GLY A 139 -13.40 4.54 -12.40
C GLY A 139 -13.58 6.02 -12.72
N GLN A 140 -13.12 6.87 -11.82
CA GLN A 140 -13.14 8.33 -11.95
C GLN A 140 -11.79 8.90 -11.55
N THR A 141 -11.34 9.92 -12.28
CA THR A 141 -10.20 10.74 -11.85
C THR A 141 -10.64 11.61 -10.68
N VAL A 142 -9.81 11.66 -9.63
CA VAL A 142 -10.04 12.46 -8.44
C VAL A 142 -8.94 13.51 -8.36
N VAL A 143 -9.31 14.78 -8.40
CA VAL A 143 -8.34 15.87 -8.31
C VAL A 143 -7.85 15.98 -6.85
N MET A 144 -6.56 15.76 -6.62
CA MET A 144 -5.92 16.00 -5.32
C MET A 144 -5.01 17.23 -5.39
N PRO A 145 -4.58 17.81 -4.25
CA PRO A 145 -3.77 19.03 -4.24
C PRO A 145 -2.42 18.92 -4.96
N GLU A 146 -1.84 17.72 -5.03
CA GLU A 146 -0.49 17.49 -5.57
C GLU A 146 -0.52 16.87 -6.97
N ALA A 147 -1.42 15.92 -7.22
CA ALA A 147 -1.60 15.25 -8.50
C ALA A 147 -2.98 14.60 -8.60
N ASP A 148 -3.41 14.22 -9.80
CA ASP A 148 -4.67 13.48 -9.97
C ASP A 148 -4.54 12.05 -9.42
N GLY A 149 -5.50 11.65 -8.60
CA GLY A 149 -5.70 10.28 -8.13
C GLY A 149 -6.73 9.52 -8.96
N ALA A 150 -6.88 8.23 -8.68
CA ALA A 150 -7.87 7.37 -9.32
C ALA A 150 -8.82 6.76 -8.28
N LEU A 151 -10.12 6.80 -8.55
CA LEU A 151 -11.12 6.00 -7.85
C LEU A 151 -11.61 4.90 -8.78
N ILE A 152 -11.18 3.67 -8.54
CA ILE A 152 -11.60 2.49 -9.28
C ILE A 152 -12.97 2.03 -8.77
N THR A 153 -13.92 1.95 -9.70
CA THR A 153 -15.28 1.46 -9.46
C THR A 153 -15.55 0.13 -10.14
N SER A 154 -14.56 -0.44 -10.81
CA SER A 154 -14.62 -1.79 -11.36
C SER A 154 -14.87 -2.82 -10.25
N PRO A 155 -15.69 -3.85 -10.50
CA PRO A 155 -15.82 -4.97 -9.59
C PRO A 155 -14.47 -5.68 -9.34
N LEU A 156 -14.28 -6.24 -8.15
CA LEU A 156 -12.98 -6.80 -7.73
C LEU A 156 -12.46 -7.94 -8.62
N ASP A 157 -13.34 -8.77 -9.18
CA ASP A 157 -12.96 -9.82 -10.13
C ASP A 157 -12.31 -9.23 -11.38
N LYS A 158 -12.85 -8.12 -11.90
CA LYS A 158 -12.24 -7.37 -13.02
C LYS A 158 -10.93 -6.71 -12.60
N VAL A 159 -10.86 -6.13 -11.39
CA VAL A 159 -9.64 -5.53 -10.86
C VAL A 159 -8.52 -6.57 -10.77
N PHE A 160 -8.76 -7.72 -10.15
CA PHE A 160 -7.76 -8.77 -10.01
C PHE A 160 -7.37 -9.39 -11.36
N ALA A 161 -8.32 -9.57 -12.28
CA ALA A 161 -8.00 -10.03 -13.64
C ALA A 161 -7.04 -9.07 -14.37
N TYR A 162 -7.21 -7.75 -14.18
CA TYR A 162 -6.30 -6.74 -14.71
C TYR A 162 -4.94 -6.76 -13.99
N LEU A 163 -4.92 -6.79 -12.65
CA LEU A 163 -3.69 -6.74 -11.85
C LEU A 163 -2.80 -7.99 -12.03
N ASP A 164 -3.41 -9.15 -12.30
CA ASP A 164 -2.70 -10.40 -12.50
C ASP A 164 -2.25 -10.65 -13.94
N ASP A 165 -2.67 -9.80 -14.89
CA ASP A 165 -2.20 -9.90 -16.27
C ASP A 165 -0.68 -9.65 -16.30
N PRO A 166 0.14 -10.60 -16.81
CA PRO A 166 1.58 -10.40 -16.94
C PRO A 166 1.97 -9.14 -17.74
N ALA A 167 1.09 -8.63 -18.61
CA ALA A 167 1.28 -7.39 -19.33
C ALA A 167 1.27 -6.13 -18.44
N ASN A 168 0.75 -6.25 -17.21
CA ASN A 168 0.65 -5.18 -16.22
C ASN A 168 1.61 -5.41 -15.03
N ALA A 169 2.62 -6.28 -15.18
CA ALA A 169 3.56 -6.57 -14.11
C ALA A 169 4.38 -5.34 -13.65
N ASP A 170 4.61 -4.40 -14.56
CA ASP A 170 5.32 -3.13 -14.34
C ASP A 170 4.50 -2.07 -13.60
N LEU A 171 3.21 -2.30 -13.39
CA LEU A 171 2.31 -1.42 -12.63
C LEU A 171 2.71 -1.31 -11.15
N PHE A 172 3.44 -2.30 -10.63
CA PHE A 172 3.73 -2.41 -9.22
C PHE A 172 5.08 -1.75 -8.90
N VAL A 173 5.01 -0.64 -8.18
CA VAL A 173 6.16 0.15 -7.78
C VAL A 173 6.49 -0.19 -6.33
N GLU A 174 7.71 -0.65 -6.07
CA GLU A 174 8.20 -0.84 -4.70
C GLU A 174 8.21 0.50 -3.96
N VAL A 175 7.50 0.58 -2.84
CA VAL A 175 7.39 1.80 -2.02
C VAL A 175 8.01 1.64 -0.65
N ALA A 176 8.14 0.41 -0.15
CA ALA A 176 8.82 0.16 1.10
C ALA A 176 9.39 -1.26 1.15
N ARG A 177 10.52 -1.39 1.84
CA ARG A 177 11.13 -2.66 2.17
C ARG A 177 11.47 -2.66 3.65
N TYR A 178 10.91 -3.61 4.36
CA TYR A 178 11.15 -3.82 5.78
C TYR A 178 11.94 -5.09 6.00
N GLN A 179 12.83 -5.06 6.98
CA GLN A 179 13.51 -6.23 7.50
C GLN A 179 12.75 -6.75 8.72
N ARG A 180 12.65 -8.08 8.85
CA ARG A 180 12.17 -8.69 10.10
C ARG A 180 13.03 -8.24 11.27
N VAL A 181 12.41 -7.81 12.37
CA VAL A 181 13.13 -7.58 13.62
C VAL A 181 13.62 -8.93 14.15
N ALA A 182 14.94 -9.07 14.31
CA ALA A 182 15.51 -10.25 14.96
C ALA A 182 15.20 -10.19 16.45
N GLU A 183 14.63 -11.27 17.00
CA GLU A 183 14.52 -11.48 18.44
C GLU A 183 15.90 -11.61 19.11
#